data_AF-A0A918TCQ9-F1
#
_entry.id   AF-A0A918TCQ9-F1
#
_cell.length_a   1.000
_cell.length_b   1.000
_cell.length_c   1.000
_cell.angle_alpha   90.00
_cell.angle_beta   90.00
_cell.angle_gamma   90.00
#
_symmetry.space_group_name_H-M   'P 1'
#
loop_
_entity.id
_entity.type
_entity.pdbx_description
1 polymer ?
#
loop_
_entity_poly.entity_id
_entity_poly.type
_entity_poly.pdbx_seq_one_letter_code
_entity_poly.pdbx_strand_id
1 'polypeptide(L)'
;MSDTLYAGEELGLGQSLRAGAYVLTLQSDGNLVLSEPAGAVWATGTEERGVRRAVLQHDGNFVLYTDDGPAWATDTDGRGADRLVVQGDRNVVLYAGDGGALWASNTPTDHPIVVEEPTEEPTEEQVAHEVVPMPVEPRTYTVEPGDTLWGIAERFYGDGTRYQDIAAANGIDDPDVVGVGQVLTIP
;
A
#
# COMPACT_ATOMS: atom_id res chain seq x y z
N MET A 1 -1.08 -5.62 0.28
CA MET A 1 -0.62 -6.25 -0.98
C MET A 1 -0.53 -7.74 -0.71
N SER A 2 -1.01 -8.59 -1.62
CA SER A 2 -0.88 -10.04 -1.48
C SER A 2 0.57 -10.47 -1.73
N ASP A 3 1.01 -11.56 -1.13
CA ASP A 3 2.24 -12.29 -1.47
C ASP A 3 2.00 -13.41 -2.49
N THR A 4 0.73 -13.73 -2.74
CA THR A 4 0.27 -14.89 -3.49
C THR A 4 -0.63 -14.47 -4.65
N LEU A 5 -0.44 -15.13 -5.80
CA LEU A 5 -1.30 -15.08 -6.98
C LEU A 5 -1.87 -16.48 -7.23
N TYR A 6 -3.19 -16.63 -7.25
CA TYR A 6 -3.89 -17.90 -7.43
C TYR A 6 -4.24 -18.17 -8.90
N ALA A 7 -4.51 -19.44 -9.21
CA ALA A 7 -4.96 -19.84 -10.54
C ALA A 7 -6.25 -19.14 -10.95
N GLY A 8 -6.22 -18.50 -12.12
CA GLY A 8 -7.26 -17.61 -12.64
C GLY A 8 -6.97 -16.12 -12.42
N GLU A 9 -5.99 -15.78 -11.57
CA GLU A 9 -5.60 -14.40 -11.31
C GLU A 9 -4.46 -13.92 -12.23
N GLU A 10 -4.35 -12.59 -12.34
CA GLU A 10 -3.31 -11.94 -13.14
C GLU A 10 -2.69 -10.74 -12.42
N LEU A 11 -1.45 -10.44 -12.81
CA LEU A 11 -0.78 -9.17 -12.56
C LEU A 11 -0.73 -8.38 -13.85
N GLY A 12 -1.27 -7.16 -13.83
CA GLY A 12 -1.06 -6.14 -14.85
C GLY A 12 0.19 -5.31 -14.61
N LEU A 13 0.51 -4.43 -15.57
CA LEU A 13 1.62 -3.49 -15.48
C LEU A 13 1.53 -2.64 -14.20
N GLY A 14 2.65 -2.55 -13.47
CA GLY A 14 2.79 -1.82 -12.21
C GLY A 14 2.25 -2.56 -10.98
N GLN A 15 1.62 -3.74 -11.15
CA GLN A 15 1.14 -4.54 -10.03
C GLN A 15 2.23 -5.46 -9.48
N SER A 16 2.10 -5.76 -8.19
CA SER A 16 3.13 -6.51 -7.46
C SER A 16 2.55 -7.50 -6.46
N LEU A 17 3.31 -8.57 -6.22
CA LEU A 17 3.23 -9.40 -5.03
C LEU A 17 4.36 -9.02 -4.07
N ARG A 18 4.11 -9.13 -2.76
CA ARG A 18 5.09 -8.71 -1.75
C ARG A 18 5.11 -9.62 -0.53
N ALA A 19 6.32 -10.05 -0.14
CA ALA A 19 6.59 -10.68 1.15
C ALA A 19 7.75 -9.93 1.84
N GLY A 20 7.44 -9.14 2.86
CA GLY A 20 8.42 -8.33 3.58
C GLY A 20 9.16 -7.33 2.67
N ALA A 21 10.47 -7.53 2.51
CA ALA A 21 11.34 -6.71 1.66
C ALA A 21 11.31 -7.10 0.18
N TYR A 22 10.75 -8.27 -0.15
CA TYR A 22 10.82 -8.84 -1.48
C TYR A 22 9.56 -8.54 -2.26
N VAL A 23 9.75 -7.99 -3.46
CA VAL A 23 8.65 -7.53 -4.31
C VAL A 23 8.82 -8.13 -5.70
N LEU A 24 7.82 -8.87 -6.15
CA LEU A 24 7.71 -9.33 -7.53
C LEU A 24 6.78 -8.38 -8.28
N THR A 25 7.28 -7.65 -9.27
CA THR A 25 6.52 -6.61 -9.99
C THR A 25 6.55 -6.86 -11.48
N LEU A 26 5.38 -6.82 -12.13
CA LEU A 26 5.34 -6.69 -13.60
C LEU A 26 5.54 -5.21 -13.94
N GLN A 27 6.73 -4.84 -14.36
CA GLN A 27 7.12 -3.45 -14.60
C GLN A 27 6.48 -2.89 -15.88
N SER A 28 6.44 -1.57 -16.00
CA SER A 28 5.84 -0.87 -17.15
C SER A 28 6.53 -1.13 -18.49
N ASP A 29 7.78 -1.59 -18.47
CA ASP A 29 8.54 -2.00 -19.65
C ASP A 29 8.23 -3.44 -20.11
N GLY A 30 7.38 -4.15 -19.36
CA GLY A 30 6.99 -5.55 -19.62
C GLY A 30 7.91 -6.58 -18.96
N ASN A 31 8.87 -6.18 -18.14
CA ASN A 31 9.71 -7.13 -17.42
C ASN A 31 9.06 -7.55 -16.09
N LEU A 32 9.01 -8.85 -15.81
CA LEU A 32 8.62 -9.32 -14.49
C LEU A 32 9.88 -9.48 -13.64
N VAL A 33 9.99 -8.67 -12.59
CA VAL A 33 11.22 -8.51 -11.80
C VAL A 33 10.94 -8.80 -10.34
N LEU A 34 11.73 -9.69 -9.76
CA LEU A 34 11.86 -9.82 -8.31
C LEU A 34 12.96 -8.87 -7.84
N SER A 35 12.62 -8.00 -6.90
CA SER A 35 13.55 -7.07 -6.29
C SER A 35 13.56 -7.13 -4.76
N GLU A 36 14.66 -6.65 -4.21
CA GLU A 36 14.84 -6.30 -2.81
C GLU A 36 15.25 -4.80 -2.74
N PRO A 37 15.35 -4.18 -1.55
CA PRO A 37 15.69 -2.76 -1.42
C PRO A 37 17.03 -2.37 -2.08
N ALA A 38 17.97 -3.33 -2.17
CA ALA A 38 19.26 -3.12 -2.81
C ALA A 38 19.22 -3.19 -4.34
N GLY A 39 18.16 -3.76 -4.94
CA GLY A 39 18.00 -3.84 -6.39
C GLY A 39 17.27 -5.09 -6.88
N ALA A 40 17.35 -5.30 -8.20
CA ALA A 40 16.78 -6.48 -8.86
C ALA A 40 17.61 -7.74 -8.55
N VAL A 41 16.92 -8.83 -8.26
CA VAL A 41 17.49 -10.13 -7.88
C VAL A 41 17.30 -11.14 -9.01
N TRP A 42 16.14 -11.11 -9.66
CA TRP A 42 15.80 -11.97 -10.79
C TRP A 42 14.83 -11.26 -11.73
N ALA A 43 14.87 -11.59 -13.02
CA ALA A 43 13.96 -11.05 -14.02
C ALA A 43 13.68 -12.08 -15.13
N THR A 44 12.52 -11.96 -15.79
CA THR A 44 12.15 -12.78 -16.94
C THR A 44 12.92 -12.42 -18.22
N GLY A 45 13.52 -11.23 -18.29
CA GLY A 45 14.19 -10.75 -19.51
C GLY A 45 13.19 -10.41 -20.62
N THR A 46 12.01 -9.93 -20.24
CA THR A 46 10.91 -9.64 -21.18
C THR A 46 10.71 -8.15 -21.45
N GLU A 47 11.65 -7.32 -21.00
CA GLU A 47 11.67 -5.88 -21.30
C GLU A 47 11.53 -5.62 -22.80
N GLU A 48 10.76 -4.59 -23.16
CA GLU A 48 10.53 -4.14 -24.54
C GLU A 48 9.87 -5.16 -25.48
N ARG A 49 9.50 -6.36 -24.98
CA ARG A 49 8.76 -7.37 -25.75
C ARG A 49 7.26 -7.09 -25.82
N GLY A 50 6.79 -6.04 -25.14
CA GLY A 50 5.37 -5.65 -25.12
C GLY A 50 4.51 -6.55 -24.21
N VAL A 51 5.08 -7.15 -23.17
CA VAL A 51 4.29 -7.85 -22.15
C VAL A 51 3.40 -6.86 -21.40
N ARG A 52 2.18 -7.30 -21.05
CA ARG A 52 1.13 -6.45 -20.48
C ARG A 52 0.49 -7.04 -19.23
N ARG A 53 0.49 -8.38 -19.16
CA ARG A 53 -0.09 -9.15 -18.07
C ARG A 53 0.71 -10.43 -17.84
N ALA A 54 0.76 -10.86 -16.60
CA ALA A 54 1.25 -12.17 -16.18
C ALA A 54 0.10 -12.92 -15.51
N VAL A 55 -0.24 -14.09 -16.01
CA VAL A 55 -1.45 -14.83 -15.61
C VAL A 55 -1.02 -16.19 -15.06
N LEU A 56 -1.53 -16.55 -13.88
CA LEU A 56 -1.50 -17.95 -13.46
C LEU A 56 -2.77 -18.62 -13.98
N GLN A 57 -2.63 -19.48 -14.97
CA GLN A 57 -3.77 -20.06 -15.68
C GLN A 57 -4.39 -21.22 -14.90
N HIS A 58 -5.65 -21.56 -15.21
CA HIS A 58 -6.34 -22.69 -14.59
C HIS A 58 -5.72 -24.06 -14.93
N ASP A 59 -4.89 -24.14 -15.98
CA ASP A 59 -4.13 -25.35 -16.31
C ASP A 59 -2.85 -25.50 -15.47
N GLY A 60 -2.54 -24.51 -14.62
CA GLY A 60 -1.38 -24.49 -13.75
C GLY A 60 -0.14 -23.84 -14.39
N ASN A 61 -0.22 -23.29 -15.60
CA ASN A 61 0.91 -22.60 -16.20
C ASN A 61 0.91 -21.10 -15.80
N PHE A 62 2.06 -20.58 -15.39
CA PHE A 62 2.26 -19.15 -15.23
C PHE A 62 2.88 -18.55 -16.49
N VAL A 63 2.19 -17.59 -17.11
CA VAL A 63 2.51 -17.11 -18.47
C VAL A 63 2.45 -15.59 -18.55
N LEU A 64 3.46 -14.98 -19.17
CA LEU A 64 3.49 -13.57 -19.52
C LEU A 64 2.98 -13.37 -20.94
N TYR A 65 2.03 -12.46 -21.12
CA TYR A 65 1.37 -12.20 -22.40
C TYR A 65 1.65 -10.82 -22.96
N THR A 66 1.91 -10.77 -24.27
CA THR A 66 1.77 -9.60 -25.12
C THR A 66 0.38 -9.57 -25.77
N ASP A 67 0.09 -8.58 -26.62
CA ASP A 67 -1.10 -8.60 -27.48
C ASP A 67 -1.04 -9.69 -28.56
N ASP A 68 0.17 -10.09 -28.97
CA ASP A 68 0.41 -11.04 -30.05
C ASP A 68 0.51 -12.50 -29.56
N GLY A 69 0.63 -12.71 -28.25
CA GLY A 69 0.69 -14.05 -27.64
C GLY A 69 1.60 -14.16 -26.43
N PRO A 70 1.96 -15.40 -26.02
CA PRO A 70 2.82 -15.62 -24.87
C PRO A 70 4.27 -15.21 -25.16
N ALA A 71 4.88 -14.46 -24.25
CA ALA A 71 6.28 -14.04 -24.34
C ALA A 71 7.22 -14.98 -23.55
N TRP A 72 6.71 -15.54 -22.45
CA TRP A 72 7.44 -16.37 -21.51
C TRP A 72 6.45 -17.23 -20.72
N ALA A 73 6.85 -18.44 -20.32
CA ALA A 73 6.06 -19.34 -19.48
C ALA A 73 6.95 -20.16 -18.55
N THR A 74 6.35 -20.66 -17.46
CA THR A 74 7.01 -21.62 -16.55
C THR A 74 7.06 -23.06 -17.08
N ASP A 75 6.30 -23.37 -18.14
CA ASP A 75 6.13 -24.72 -18.71
C ASP A 75 5.65 -25.76 -17.66
N THR A 76 4.69 -25.35 -16.83
CA THR A 76 4.10 -26.17 -15.75
C THR A 76 2.65 -26.56 -16.02
N ASP A 77 2.19 -26.39 -17.26
CA ASP A 77 0.85 -26.78 -17.70
C ASP A 77 0.52 -28.25 -17.37
N GLY A 78 -0.69 -28.48 -16.91
CA GLY A 78 -1.21 -29.81 -16.55
C GLY A 78 -0.62 -30.41 -15.27
N ARG A 79 0.28 -29.70 -14.56
CA ARG A 79 0.90 -30.18 -13.32
C ARG A 79 0.13 -29.82 -12.06
N GLY A 80 -1.01 -29.16 -12.20
CA GLY A 80 -1.91 -28.86 -11.09
C GLY A 80 -1.43 -27.72 -10.19
N ALA A 81 -0.66 -26.77 -10.75
CA ALA A 81 -0.30 -25.56 -10.03
C ALA A 81 -1.56 -24.74 -9.70
N ASP A 82 -1.63 -24.23 -8.48
CA ASP A 82 -2.78 -23.43 -8.02
C ASP A 82 -2.38 -22.05 -7.48
N ARG A 83 -1.09 -21.84 -7.15
CA ARG A 83 -0.61 -20.56 -6.64
C ARG A 83 0.87 -20.31 -6.92
N LEU A 84 1.20 -19.05 -7.17
CA LEU A 84 2.55 -18.49 -7.19
C LEU A 84 2.75 -17.64 -5.94
N VAL A 85 3.83 -17.87 -5.19
CA VAL A 85 4.06 -17.23 -3.88
C VAL A 85 5.44 -16.56 -3.85
N VAL A 86 5.50 -15.30 -3.46
CA VAL A 86 6.73 -14.63 -3.04
C VAL A 86 6.99 -14.98 -1.58
N GLN A 87 8.18 -15.50 -1.28
CA GLN A 87 8.49 -16.05 0.03
C GLN A 87 9.42 -15.15 0.84
N GLY A 88 9.38 -15.30 2.17
CA GLY A 88 10.25 -14.56 3.09
C GLY A 88 11.73 -14.94 2.99
N ASP A 89 12.09 -15.95 2.21
CA ASP A 89 13.46 -16.33 1.88
C ASP A 89 13.92 -15.75 0.53
N ARG A 90 13.18 -14.80 -0.08
CA ARG A 90 13.44 -14.21 -1.42
C ARG A 90 13.20 -15.18 -2.59
N ASN A 91 12.64 -16.35 -2.36
CA ASN A 91 12.27 -17.22 -3.45
C ASN A 91 10.87 -16.86 -3.99
N VAL A 92 10.66 -17.12 -5.28
CA VAL A 92 9.33 -17.11 -5.89
C VAL A 92 9.04 -18.52 -6.35
N VAL A 93 8.00 -19.13 -5.81
CA VAL A 93 7.70 -20.55 -6.02
C VAL A 93 6.30 -20.73 -6.53
N LEU A 94 6.16 -21.57 -7.57
CA LEU A 94 4.89 -22.04 -8.06
C LEU A 94 4.58 -23.39 -7.43
N TYR A 95 3.45 -23.48 -6.74
CA TYR A 95 3.03 -24.65 -6.00
C TYR A 95 1.83 -25.35 -6.65
N ALA A 96 1.82 -26.67 -6.54
CA ALA A 96 0.65 -27.50 -6.73
C ALA A 96 -0.32 -27.40 -5.55
N GLY A 97 -1.58 -27.80 -5.78
CA GLY A 97 -2.62 -27.80 -4.75
C GLY A 97 -2.37 -28.73 -3.56
N ASP A 98 -1.47 -29.71 -3.70
CA ASP A 98 -1.01 -30.57 -2.60
C ASP A 98 0.17 -29.97 -1.81
N GLY A 99 0.66 -28.80 -2.22
CA GLY A 99 1.82 -28.13 -1.63
C GLY A 99 3.16 -28.50 -2.28
N GLY A 100 3.20 -29.35 -3.30
CA GLY A 100 4.41 -29.66 -4.05
C GLY A 100 4.95 -28.46 -4.84
N ALA A 101 6.24 -28.18 -4.76
CA ALA A 101 6.87 -27.15 -5.57
C ALA A 101 7.08 -27.64 -7.01
N LEU A 102 6.56 -26.90 -8.00
CA LEU A 102 6.63 -27.24 -9.42
C LEU A 102 7.67 -26.42 -10.18
N TRP A 103 7.87 -25.16 -9.77
CA TRP A 103 8.86 -24.25 -10.33
C TRP A 103 9.32 -23.26 -9.27
N ALA A 104 10.57 -22.78 -9.38
CA ALA A 104 11.09 -21.72 -8.52
C ALA A 104 12.03 -20.79 -9.28
N SER A 105 12.11 -19.53 -8.85
CA SER A 105 13.12 -18.57 -9.34
C SER A 105 14.54 -18.97 -8.93
N ASN A 106 14.69 -19.88 -7.96
CA ASN A 106 15.96 -20.33 -7.40
C ASN A 106 16.79 -19.18 -6.83
N THR A 107 16.10 -18.26 -6.14
CA THR A 107 16.71 -17.08 -5.50
C THR A 107 16.66 -17.06 -3.97
N PRO A 108 16.60 -18.21 -3.26
CA PRO A 108 16.54 -18.19 -1.81
C PRO A 108 17.79 -17.51 -1.22
N THR A 109 17.63 -16.88 -0.07
CA THR A 109 18.71 -16.30 0.73
C THR A 109 18.65 -16.82 2.16
N ASP A 110 19.81 -17.19 2.69
CA ASP A 110 19.96 -17.55 4.10
C ASP A 110 19.99 -16.32 5.02
N HIS A 111 20.02 -15.11 4.44
CA HIS A 111 20.00 -13.84 5.15
C HIS A 111 18.76 -13.04 4.72
N PRO A 112 17.58 -13.38 5.25
CA PRO A 112 16.37 -12.64 4.93
C PRO A 112 16.44 -11.22 5.49
N ILE A 113 15.94 -10.26 4.71
CA ILE A 113 15.78 -8.88 5.19
C ILE A 113 14.50 -8.87 6.03
N VAL A 114 14.69 -8.91 7.35
CA VAL A 114 13.60 -8.67 8.29
C VAL A 114 13.25 -7.19 8.17
N VAL A 115 12.20 -6.89 7.41
CA VAL A 115 11.53 -5.61 7.55
C VAL A 115 10.87 -5.72 8.92
N GLU A 116 11.40 -5.02 9.90
CA GLU A 116 10.63 -4.73 11.11
C GLU A 116 9.43 -3.93 10.61
N GLU A 117 8.32 -4.62 10.32
CA GLU A 117 7.02 -3.97 10.36
C GLU A 117 7.02 -3.26 11.72
N PRO A 118 6.76 -1.94 11.76
CA PRO A 118 6.73 -1.23 13.03
C PRO A 118 5.81 -2.08 13.90
N THR A 119 6.37 -2.58 15.01
CA THR A 119 5.58 -3.36 15.96
C THR A 119 4.45 -2.41 16.32
N GLU A 120 3.24 -2.70 15.83
CA GLU A 120 2.05 -2.20 16.47
C GLU A 120 2.15 -2.80 17.87
N GLU A 121 2.73 -2.03 18.79
CA GLU A 121 2.55 -2.28 20.21
C GLU A 121 1.05 -2.50 20.39
N PRO A 122 0.62 -3.53 21.15
CA PRO A 122 -0.78 -3.66 21.46
C PRO A 122 -1.18 -2.38 22.18
N THR A 123 -1.92 -1.51 21.49
CA THR A 123 -2.72 -0.49 22.15
C THR A 123 -3.80 -1.27 22.87
N GLU A 124 -3.47 -1.72 24.08
CA GLU A 124 -4.44 -2.14 25.07
C GLU A 124 -5.19 -0.89 25.51
N GLU A 125 -6.13 -0.45 24.68
CA GLU A 125 -7.32 0.24 25.18
C GLU A 125 -8.49 -0.10 24.25
N GLN A 126 -9.11 -1.24 24.53
CA GLN A 126 -10.48 -1.45 24.09
C GLN A 126 -11.37 -0.44 24.81
N VAL A 127 -12.09 0.43 24.09
CA VAL A 127 -13.56 0.47 24.17
C VAL A 127 -14.15 0.86 22.81
N ALA A 128 -14.84 -0.12 22.22
CA ALA A 128 -16.00 -0.03 21.34
C ALA A 128 -16.44 1.34 20.79
N HIS A 129 -16.62 1.41 19.46
CA HIS A 129 -17.98 1.38 18.91
C HIS A 129 -18.02 1.05 17.42
N GLU A 130 -18.84 0.05 17.12
CA GLU A 130 -19.46 -0.16 15.82
C GLU A 130 -20.61 0.86 15.64
N VAL A 131 -20.80 1.31 14.39
CA VAL A 131 -21.98 1.95 13.75
C VAL A 131 -22.53 3.29 14.27
N VAL A 132 -22.34 4.38 13.50
CA VAL A 132 -23.36 5.28 12.87
C VAL A 132 -22.68 6.48 12.17
N PRO A 133 -23.18 7.00 11.03
CA PRO A 133 -22.73 8.31 10.56
C PRO A 133 -23.31 9.42 11.48
N MET A 134 -22.60 10.58 11.55
CA MET A 134 -22.96 11.90 12.16
C MET A 134 -22.31 12.23 13.52
N PRO A 135 -22.02 13.51 13.87
CA PRO A 135 -21.89 14.75 13.08
C PRO A 135 -20.43 15.26 13.03
N VAL A 136 -20.11 16.26 12.21
CA VAL A 136 -18.86 17.04 12.39
C VAL A 136 -18.93 17.75 13.74
N GLU A 137 -18.29 17.20 14.77
CA GLU A 137 -18.22 17.86 16.07
C GLU A 137 -17.43 19.16 15.96
N PRO A 138 -17.88 20.25 16.60
CA PRO A 138 -17.16 21.51 16.60
C PRO A 138 -15.75 21.28 17.16
N ARG A 139 -14.73 21.53 16.33
CA ARG A 139 -13.34 21.46 16.79
C ARG A 139 -13.12 22.66 17.70
N THR A 140 -12.85 22.47 18.98
CA THR A 140 -12.54 23.58 19.88
C THR A 140 -11.03 23.75 20.05
N TYR A 141 -10.55 25.00 20.10
CA TYR A 141 -9.14 25.33 20.31
C TYR A 141 -8.97 26.30 21.48
N THR A 142 -8.01 26.06 22.35
CA THR A 142 -7.67 26.98 23.45
C THR A 142 -6.56 27.91 22.99
N VAL A 143 -6.82 29.22 23.00
CA VAL A 143 -5.87 30.25 22.57
C VAL A 143 -4.61 30.22 23.42
N GLU A 144 -3.44 30.07 22.79
CA GLU A 144 -2.14 30.09 23.46
C GLU A 144 -1.54 31.51 23.50
N PRO A 145 -0.57 31.79 24.39
CA PRO A 145 0.10 33.09 24.41
C PRO A 145 0.76 33.43 23.07
N GLY A 146 0.26 34.50 22.42
CA GLY A 146 0.77 34.96 21.13
C GLY A 146 -0.04 34.52 19.92
N ASP A 147 -1.11 33.73 20.13
CA ASP A 147 -2.06 33.41 19.05
C ASP A 147 -2.90 34.62 18.64
N THR A 148 -3.26 34.65 17.36
CA THR A 148 -4.26 35.54 16.78
C THR A 148 -5.31 34.70 16.07
N LEU A 149 -6.53 35.23 15.88
CA LEU A 149 -7.54 34.49 15.10
C LEU A 149 -7.06 34.16 13.68
N TRP A 150 -6.22 35.02 13.10
CA TRP A 150 -5.57 34.75 11.81
C TRP A 150 -4.65 33.53 11.87
N GLY A 151 -3.74 33.47 12.85
CA GLY A 151 -2.82 32.32 13.01
C GLY A 151 -3.57 31.02 13.31
N ILE A 152 -4.64 31.10 14.09
CA ILE A 152 -5.51 29.96 14.38
C ILE A 152 -6.24 29.52 13.09
N ALA A 153 -6.79 30.45 12.31
CA ALA A 153 -7.44 30.14 11.04
C ALA A 153 -6.47 29.51 10.03
N GLU A 154 -5.25 30.03 9.92
CA GLU A 154 -4.20 29.43 9.08
C GLU A 154 -3.85 28.02 9.57
N ARG A 155 -3.77 27.80 10.88
CA ARG A 155 -3.50 26.48 11.47
C ARG A 155 -4.59 25.45 11.19
N PHE A 156 -5.87 25.82 11.31
CA PHE A 156 -6.99 24.88 11.21
C PHE A 156 -7.59 24.77 9.81
N TYR A 157 -7.50 25.83 9.01
CA TYR A 157 -8.07 25.89 7.66
C TYR A 157 -7.02 25.98 6.55
N GLY A 158 -5.74 26.21 6.89
CA GLY A 158 -4.70 26.51 5.90
C GLY A 158 -4.84 27.90 5.27
N ASP A 159 -5.80 28.71 5.73
CA ASP A 159 -6.12 30.02 5.20
C ASP A 159 -6.48 30.96 6.35
N GLY A 160 -5.57 31.91 6.63
CA GLY A 160 -5.74 32.89 7.69
C GLY A 160 -6.97 33.78 7.49
N THR A 161 -7.48 33.96 6.27
CA THR A 161 -8.67 34.79 6.00
C THR A 161 -9.96 34.22 6.60
N ARG A 162 -9.96 32.91 6.94
CA ARG A 162 -11.07 32.21 7.60
C ARG A 162 -11.23 32.57 9.07
N TYR A 163 -10.42 33.48 9.60
CA TYR A 163 -10.56 34.00 10.97
C TYR A 163 -11.94 34.61 11.23
N GLN A 164 -12.59 35.12 10.19
CA GLN A 164 -13.94 35.69 10.26
C GLN A 164 -14.99 34.63 10.64
N ASP A 165 -14.83 33.40 10.15
CA ASP A 165 -15.72 32.28 10.49
C ASP A 165 -15.58 31.93 11.98
N ILE A 166 -14.35 31.95 12.49
CA ILE A 166 -14.06 31.72 13.91
C ILE A 166 -14.60 32.87 14.77
N ALA A 167 -14.38 34.13 14.36
CA ALA A 167 -14.88 35.30 15.08
C ALA A 167 -16.41 35.28 15.17
N ALA A 168 -17.09 35.00 14.05
CA ALA A 168 -18.54 34.92 13.99
C ALA A 168 -19.10 33.77 14.85
N ALA A 169 -18.46 32.60 14.82
CA ALA A 169 -18.88 31.44 15.61
C ALA A 169 -18.71 31.64 17.13
N ASN A 170 -17.79 32.52 17.55
CA ASN A 170 -17.48 32.79 18.95
C ASN A 170 -17.95 34.16 19.45
N GLY A 171 -18.62 34.95 18.61
CA GLY A 171 -19.12 36.29 18.97
C GLY A 171 -18.01 37.27 19.32
N ILE A 172 -16.88 37.20 18.63
CA ILE A 172 -15.71 38.06 18.88
C ILE A 172 -15.80 39.29 17.97
N ASP A 173 -16.02 40.45 18.58
CA ASP A 173 -16.13 41.73 17.85
C ASP A 173 -14.77 42.27 17.40
N ASP A 174 -13.71 42.01 18.18
CA ASP A 174 -12.34 42.42 17.86
C ASP A 174 -11.43 41.19 17.72
N PRO A 175 -11.05 40.82 16.48
CA PRO A 175 -10.28 39.61 16.19
C PRO A 175 -8.83 39.66 16.68
N ASP A 176 -8.32 40.84 17.04
CA ASP A 176 -6.97 41.03 17.58
C ASP A 176 -6.95 40.92 19.12
N VAL A 177 -8.11 40.80 19.77
CA VAL A 177 -8.26 40.76 21.24
C VAL A 177 -8.76 39.39 21.70
N VAL A 178 -8.16 38.32 21.18
CA VAL A 178 -8.38 36.98 21.74
C VAL A 178 -7.62 36.79 23.04
N GLY A 179 -8.34 36.42 24.10
CA GLY A 179 -7.74 36.17 25.41
C GLY A 179 -7.00 34.84 25.43
N VAL A 180 -5.76 34.83 25.90
CA VAL A 180 -5.02 33.59 26.18
C VAL A 180 -5.82 32.71 27.16
N GLY A 181 -6.00 31.44 26.83
CA GLY A 181 -6.83 30.50 27.58
C GLY A 181 -8.31 30.48 27.19
N GLN A 182 -8.73 31.33 26.24
CA GLN A 182 -10.09 31.31 25.69
C GLN A 182 -10.29 30.08 24.81
N VAL A 183 -11.41 29.38 24.99
CA VAL A 183 -11.80 28.26 24.13
C VAL A 183 -12.63 28.79 22.96
N LEU A 184 -12.14 28.58 21.75
CA LEU A 184 -12.78 28.97 20.49
C LEU A 184 -13.37 27.76 19.81
N THR A 185 -14.60 27.89 19.33
CA THR A 185 -15.23 26.97 18.38
C THR A 185 -14.66 27.23 16.99
N ILE A 186 -14.17 26.20 16.33
CA ILE A 186 -13.67 26.20 14.95
C ILE A 186 -14.71 25.47 14.09
N PRO A 187 -15.54 26.19 13.30
CA PRO A 187 -16.55 25.62 12.41
C PRO A 187 -16.02 24.70 11.31
#